data_AF-A0AAV5U0A1-F1
#
_entry.id   AF-A0AAV5U0A1-F1
#
_cell.length_a   1.000
_cell.length_b   1.000
_cell.length_c   1.000
_cell.angle_alpha   90.00
_cell.angle_beta   90.00
_cell.angle_gamma   90.00
#
_symmetry.space_group_name_H-M   'P 1'
#
loop_
_entity.id
_entity.type
_entity.pdbx_description
1 polymer ?
#
loop_
_entity_poly.entity_id
_entity_poly.type
_entity_poly.pdbx_seq_one_letter_code
_entity_poly.pdbx_strand_id
1 'polypeptide(L)'
;SLVLNDELACPFLFDCITDKNPLSGALQKVLLALFFFPETADRTTMIIRYGTRLNTIMMNVDPYWLNVMMEKPEYLHYAANCESVLLRIEEGIRRPYNPTATRTTQMYFTECFNEAARILLSDAVSNRSRLEPLLGNGYLGIAHYFSMLNYQSFDTAPLFREILRLHPEWKGKFKKFTEEGPAHNPTAAYGQSLPDKSTRPKRNYVVFDEDATDL
;
A
#
# COMPACT_ATOMS: atom_id res chain seq x y z
N SER A 1 12.44 -30.51 13.67
CA SER A 1 11.33 -30.07 12.82
C SER A 1 10.10 -29.95 13.70
N LEU A 2 9.37 -28.84 13.65
CA LEU A 2 8.11 -28.73 14.35
C LEU A 2 7.08 -29.50 13.52
N VAL A 3 6.68 -30.69 13.97
CA VAL A 3 5.65 -31.52 13.31
C VAL A 3 4.28 -31.01 13.78
N LEU A 4 3.95 -29.76 13.44
CA LEU A 4 2.57 -29.32 13.51
C LEU A 4 1.96 -29.65 12.15
N ASN A 5 0.89 -30.45 12.16
CA ASN A 5 0.05 -30.58 10.98
C ASN A 5 -0.71 -29.26 10.83
N ASP A 6 -0.32 -28.44 9.86
CA ASP A 6 -0.89 -27.11 9.62
C ASP A 6 -2.41 -27.16 9.43
N GLU A 7 -2.95 -28.27 8.90
CA GLU A 7 -4.39 -28.46 8.72
C GLU A 7 -5.16 -28.61 10.03
N LEU A 8 -4.52 -29.17 11.06
CA LEU A 8 -5.13 -29.31 12.39
C LEU A 8 -4.79 -28.13 13.30
N ALA A 9 -3.60 -27.55 13.14
CA ALA A 9 -3.11 -26.47 13.99
C ALA A 9 -3.83 -25.14 13.69
N CYS A 10 -4.04 -24.79 12.42
CA CYS A 10 -4.60 -23.48 12.08
C CYS A 10 -6.02 -23.26 12.63
N PRO A 11 -7.00 -24.18 12.44
CA PRO A 11 -8.35 -23.99 12.98
C PRO A 11 -8.34 -23.80 14.50
N PHE A 12 -7.58 -24.63 15.22
CA PHE A 12 -7.44 -24.56 16.67
C PHE A 12 -6.84 -23.22 17.13
N LEU A 13 -5.77 -22.76 16.46
CA LEU A 13 -5.14 -21.49 16.79
C LEU A 13 -6.11 -20.33 16.60
N PHE A 14 -6.84 -20.29 15.49
CA PHE A 14 -7.84 -19.25 15.28
C PHE A 14 -8.95 -19.28 16.33
N ASP A 15 -9.41 -20.46 16.77
CA ASP A 15 -10.43 -20.57 17.83
C ASP A 15 -9.92 -20.09 19.19
N CYS A 16 -8.62 -20.28 19.45
CA CYS A 16 -7.98 -19.88 20.69
C CYS A 16 -7.59 -18.40 20.73
N ILE A 17 -7.43 -17.72 19.59
CA ILE A 17 -7.13 -16.29 19.53
C ILE A 17 -8.42 -15.49 19.77
N THR A 18 -8.59 -15.04 21.01
CA THR A 18 -9.72 -14.21 21.45
C THR A 18 -9.28 -13.17 22.46
N ASP A 19 -10.02 -12.07 22.62
CA ASP A 19 -9.68 -11.02 23.61
C ASP A 19 -9.64 -11.53 25.06
N LYS A 20 -10.29 -12.68 25.33
CA LYS A 20 -10.36 -13.30 26.66
C LYS A 20 -9.17 -14.22 26.95
N ASN A 21 -8.41 -14.62 25.94
CA ASN A 21 -7.29 -15.54 26.13
C ASN A 21 -5.99 -14.75 26.35
N PRO A 22 -5.33 -14.87 27.53
CA PRO A 22 -4.10 -14.14 27.83
C PRO A 22 -2.93 -14.53 26.92
N LEU A 23 -3.01 -15.67 26.24
CA LEU A 23 -2.01 -16.15 25.30
C LEU A 23 -2.27 -15.70 23.85
N SER A 24 -3.35 -14.97 23.57
CA SER A 24 -3.73 -14.58 22.20
C SER A 24 -2.61 -13.91 21.44
N GLY A 25 -1.85 -12.99 22.05
CA GLY A 25 -0.72 -12.35 21.39
C GLY A 25 0.40 -13.32 21.01
N ALA A 26 0.66 -14.35 21.82
CA ALA A 26 1.65 -15.39 21.50
C ALA A 26 1.11 -16.35 20.41
N LEU A 27 -0.17 -16.74 20.51
CA LEU A 27 -0.82 -17.63 19.54
C LEU A 27 -0.94 -16.98 18.16
N GLN A 28 -1.17 -15.66 18.08
CA GLN A 28 -1.11 -14.91 16.83
C GLN A 28 0.26 -15.04 16.18
N LYS A 29 1.36 -14.89 16.94
CA LYS A 29 2.72 -15.05 16.39
C LYS A 29 2.96 -16.45 15.86
N VAL A 30 2.50 -17.48 16.57
CA VAL A 30 2.58 -18.88 16.12
C VAL A 30 1.79 -19.07 14.83
N LEU A 31 0.54 -18.59 14.78
CA LEU A 31 -0.29 -18.66 13.59
C LEU A 31 0.42 -17.99 12.40
N LEU A 32 0.93 -16.77 12.58
CA LEU A 32 1.60 -16.04 11.51
C LEU A 32 2.90 -16.71 11.05
N ALA A 33 3.62 -17.37 11.95
CA ALA A 33 4.76 -18.21 11.59
C ALA A 33 4.33 -19.38 10.69
N LEU A 34 3.20 -20.03 10.97
CA LEU A 34 2.64 -21.08 10.09
C LEU A 34 2.26 -20.53 8.71
N PHE A 35 1.89 -19.25 8.61
CA PHE A 35 1.59 -18.61 7.35
C PHE A 35 2.88 -18.13 6.63
N PHE A 36 3.98 -17.92 7.35
CA PHE A 36 5.20 -17.35 6.79
C PHE A 36 6.24 -18.39 6.33
N PHE A 37 6.45 -19.46 7.10
CA PHE A 37 7.53 -20.41 6.89
C PHE A 37 7.30 -21.53 5.85
N PRO A 38 6.06 -21.99 5.56
CA PRO A 38 5.85 -23.03 4.54
C PRO A 38 6.28 -22.60 3.14
N GLU A 39 6.34 -23.55 2.21
CA GLU A 39 6.61 -23.28 0.80
C GLU A 39 5.50 -22.42 0.16
N THR A 40 5.81 -21.77 -0.97
CA THR A 40 4.87 -20.86 -1.67
C THR A 40 3.51 -21.48 -1.98
N ALA A 41 3.48 -22.74 -2.44
CA ALA A 41 2.23 -23.43 -2.79
C ALA A 41 1.34 -23.65 -1.55
N ASP A 42 1.95 -24.02 -0.42
CA ASP A 42 1.25 -24.24 0.85
C ASP A 42 0.72 -22.91 1.40
N ARG A 43 1.54 -21.84 1.36
CA ARG A 43 1.11 -20.50 1.79
C ARG A 43 -0.11 -20.03 0.99
N THR A 44 -0.08 -20.17 -0.33
CA THR A 44 -1.20 -19.78 -1.20
C THR A 44 -2.46 -20.55 -0.82
N THR A 45 -2.34 -21.87 -0.63
CA THR A 45 -3.46 -22.73 -0.23
C THR A 45 -4.03 -22.33 1.12
N MET A 46 -3.18 -22.03 2.11
CA MET A 46 -3.60 -21.58 3.44
C MET A 46 -4.30 -20.22 3.39
N ILE A 47 -3.78 -19.26 2.62
CA ILE A 47 -4.41 -17.94 2.42
C ILE A 47 -5.80 -18.11 1.82
N ILE A 48 -5.94 -18.91 0.77
CA ILE A 48 -7.24 -19.17 0.12
C ILE A 48 -8.21 -19.81 1.12
N ARG A 49 -7.75 -20.83 1.87
CA ARG A 49 -8.59 -21.60 2.78
C ARG A 49 -9.03 -20.80 4.02
N TYR A 50 -8.16 -19.94 4.55
CA TYR A 50 -8.38 -19.26 5.83
C TYR A 50 -8.51 -17.74 5.73
N GLY A 51 -8.51 -17.16 4.53
CA GLY A 51 -8.45 -15.71 4.30
C GLY A 51 -9.42 -14.90 5.16
N THR A 52 -10.70 -15.28 5.22
CA THR A 52 -11.70 -14.57 6.05
C THR A 52 -11.31 -14.51 7.53
N ARG A 53 -10.77 -15.60 8.09
CA ARG A 53 -10.31 -15.63 9.50
C ARG A 53 -9.00 -14.89 9.67
N LEU A 54 -8.10 -15.01 8.70
CA LEU A 54 -6.83 -14.30 8.66
C LEU A 54 -7.06 -12.79 8.69
N ASN A 55 -8.09 -12.29 8.00
CA ASN A 55 -8.46 -10.88 8.01
C ASN A 55 -8.63 -10.32 9.44
N THR A 56 -9.44 -10.98 10.27
CA THR A 56 -9.68 -10.56 11.66
C THR A 56 -8.40 -10.52 12.49
N ILE A 57 -7.49 -11.47 12.25
CA ILE A 57 -6.19 -11.51 12.92
C ILE A 57 -5.30 -10.35 12.45
N MET A 58 -5.27 -10.09 11.15
CA MET A 58 -4.44 -9.06 10.53
C MET A 58 -4.79 -7.65 10.98
N MET A 59 -6.03 -7.41 11.41
CA MET A 59 -6.44 -6.13 12.00
C MET A 59 -5.78 -5.86 13.36
N ASN A 60 -5.46 -6.93 14.10
CA ASN A 60 -4.95 -6.85 15.47
C ASN A 60 -3.48 -7.19 15.58
N VAL A 61 -2.86 -7.60 14.47
CA VAL A 61 -1.45 -7.99 14.45
C VAL A 61 -0.53 -6.81 14.73
N ASP A 62 0.58 -7.07 15.41
CA ASP A 62 1.66 -6.10 15.53
C ASP A 62 2.20 -5.70 14.13
N PRO A 63 2.46 -4.42 13.86
CA PRO A 63 3.00 -3.95 12.59
C PRO A 63 4.25 -4.69 12.11
N TYR A 64 5.09 -5.21 13.02
CA TYR A 64 6.23 -6.07 12.70
C TYR A 64 5.84 -7.26 11.85
N TRP A 65 4.83 -8.00 12.27
CA TRP A 65 4.43 -9.21 11.55
C TRP A 65 3.67 -8.88 10.27
N LEU A 66 2.91 -7.79 10.25
CA LEU A 66 2.31 -7.29 9.03
C LEU A 66 3.40 -7.00 7.98
N ASN A 67 4.45 -6.29 8.37
CA ASN A 67 5.61 -6.03 7.52
C ASN A 67 6.23 -7.35 7.01
N VAL A 68 6.59 -8.25 7.91
CA VAL A 68 7.18 -9.56 7.57
C VAL A 68 6.31 -10.30 6.54
N MET A 69 4.99 -10.30 6.70
CA MET A 69 4.09 -10.91 5.72
C MET A 69 4.09 -10.21 4.36
N MET A 70 4.15 -8.88 4.34
CA MET A 70 4.15 -8.11 3.08
C MET A 70 5.41 -8.35 2.24
N GLU A 71 6.47 -8.92 2.80
CA GLU A 71 7.63 -9.37 2.02
C GLU A 71 7.31 -10.54 1.08
N LYS A 72 6.21 -11.27 1.31
CA LYS A 72 5.83 -12.41 0.48
C LYS A 72 4.78 -11.99 -0.57
N PRO A 73 5.02 -12.23 -1.86
CA PRO A 73 4.11 -11.83 -2.94
C PRO A 73 2.68 -12.37 -2.77
N GLU A 74 2.53 -13.58 -2.22
CA GLU A 74 1.22 -14.23 -2.05
C GLU A 74 0.33 -13.44 -1.08
N TYR A 75 0.92 -12.84 -0.03
CA TYR A 75 0.19 -11.98 0.89
C TYR A 75 -0.14 -10.62 0.29
N LEU A 76 0.69 -10.08 -0.61
CA LEU A 76 0.37 -8.83 -1.30
C LEU A 76 -0.84 -8.99 -2.22
N HIS A 77 -0.94 -10.12 -2.94
CA HIS A 77 -2.12 -10.44 -3.75
C HIS A 77 -3.38 -10.57 -2.89
N TYR A 78 -3.27 -11.22 -1.72
CA TYR A 78 -4.36 -11.27 -0.76
C TYR A 78 -4.73 -9.89 -0.20
N ALA A 79 -3.75 -9.10 0.23
CA ALA A 79 -3.92 -7.76 0.77
C ALA A 79 -4.65 -6.85 -0.22
N ALA A 80 -4.35 -6.97 -1.51
CA ALA A 80 -4.97 -6.20 -2.57
C ALA A 80 -6.49 -6.42 -2.71
N ASN A 81 -7.03 -7.48 -2.08
CA ASN A 81 -8.46 -7.81 -2.06
C ASN A 81 -9.06 -7.70 -0.65
N CYS A 82 -8.30 -7.19 0.33
CA CYS A 82 -8.70 -7.15 1.74
C CYS A 82 -8.59 -5.72 2.28
N GLU A 83 -9.72 -5.00 2.30
CA GLU A 83 -9.79 -3.57 2.65
C GLU A 83 -9.12 -3.22 3.99
N SER A 84 -9.41 -4.00 5.02
CA SER A 84 -8.76 -3.96 6.33
C SER A 84 -7.23 -4.01 6.28
N VAL A 85 -6.65 -4.87 5.45
CA VAL A 85 -5.20 -4.98 5.29
C VAL A 85 -4.67 -3.77 4.54
N LEU A 86 -5.40 -3.28 3.53
CA LEU A 86 -5.04 -2.03 2.84
C LEU A 86 -5.03 -0.82 3.78
N LEU A 87 -6.00 -0.72 4.70
CA LEU A 87 -6.03 0.34 5.71
C LEU A 87 -4.83 0.23 6.66
N ARG A 88 -4.43 -0.99 7.04
CA ARG A 88 -3.27 -1.22 7.88
C ARG A 88 -1.94 -0.89 7.19
N ILE A 89 -1.82 -1.16 5.88
CA ILE A 89 -0.66 -0.75 5.08
C ILE A 89 -0.61 0.77 4.98
N GLU A 90 -1.75 1.41 4.69
CA GLU A 90 -1.88 2.88 4.64
C GLU A 90 -1.48 3.53 5.98
N GLU A 91 -1.95 2.98 7.10
CA GLU A 91 -1.55 3.42 8.43
C GLU A 91 -0.03 3.29 8.61
N GLY A 92 0.56 2.17 8.17
CA GLY A 92 2.01 1.95 8.16
C GLY A 92 2.79 3.00 7.37
N ILE A 93 2.27 3.41 6.21
CA ILE A 93 2.85 4.48 5.37
C ILE A 93 2.79 5.84 6.09
N ARG A 94 1.68 6.13 6.78
CA ARG A 94 1.44 7.43 7.43
C ARG A 94 2.06 7.56 8.83
N ARG A 95 2.40 6.44 9.47
CA ARG A 95 2.83 6.45 10.87
C ARG A 95 4.08 7.34 11.04
N PRO A 96 4.01 8.33 11.95
CA PRO A 96 5.15 9.18 12.23
C PRO A 96 6.27 8.36 12.88
N TYR A 97 7.50 8.86 12.73
CA TYR A 97 8.72 8.38 13.39
C TYR A 97 8.44 7.93 14.84
N ASN A 98 8.73 6.67 15.17
CA ASN A 98 8.60 6.17 16.54
C ASN A 98 9.95 6.36 17.26
N PRO A 99 10.11 7.36 18.16
CA PRO A 99 11.40 7.68 18.78
C PRO A 99 11.98 6.56 19.64
N THR A 100 11.18 5.57 20.02
CA THR A 100 11.63 4.43 20.83
C THR A 100 12.15 3.27 19.98
N ALA A 101 11.85 3.23 18.69
CA ALA A 101 12.34 2.20 17.79
C ALA A 101 13.77 2.55 17.33
N THR A 102 14.63 1.55 17.15
CA THR A 102 15.96 1.79 16.59
C THR A 102 15.84 2.39 15.19
N ARG A 103 16.78 3.25 14.79
CA ARG A 103 16.79 3.84 13.44
C ARG A 103 16.69 2.78 12.35
N THR A 104 17.41 1.66 12.52
CA THR A 104 17.40 0.51 11.59
C THR A 104 16.00 -0.11 11.49
N THR A 105 15.36 -0.37 12.63
CA THR A 105 14.00 -0.92 12.68
C THR A 105 13.01 0.01 11.97
N GLN A 106 13.10 1.31 12.20
CA GLN A 106 12.20 2.28 11.58
C GLN A 106 12.39 2.39 10.06
N MET A 107 13.65 2.44 9.60
CA MET A 107 13.94 2.47 8.17
C MET A 107 13.37 1.24 7.46
N TYR A 108 13.58 0.06 8.04
CA TYR A 108 13.05 -1.20 7.52
C TYR A 108 11.52 -1.22 7.47
N PHE A 109 10.85 -0.70 8.51
CA PHE A 109 9.38 -0.58 8.49
C PHE A 109 8.85 0.30 7.38
N THR A 110 9.42 1.50 7.26
CA THR A 110 9.01 2.46 6.24
C THR A 110 9.24 1.88 4.85
N GLU A 111 10.39 1.25 4.61
CA GLU A 111 10.73 0.64 3.33
C GLU A 111 9.71 -0.43 2.92
N CYS A 112 9.41 -1.40 3.79
CA CYS A 112 8.49 -2.47 3.44
C CYS A 112 7.06 -2.01 3.18
N PHE A 113 6.53 -1.04 3.94
CA PHE A 113 5.18 -0.52 3.67
C PHE A 113 5.11 0.27 2.37
N ASN A 114 6.13 1.09 2.06
CA ASN A 114 6.20 1.81 0.80
C ASN A 114 6.38 0.85 -0.38
N GLU A 115 7.14 -0.22 -0.22
CA GLU A 115 7.34 -1.23 -1.24
C GLU A 115 6.08 -2.08 -1.46
N ALA A 116 5.38 -2.48 -0.40
CA ALA A 116 4.08 -3.14 -0.48
C ALA A 116 3.07 -2.27 -1.26
N ALA A 117 3.00 -0.98 -0.92
CA ALA A 117 2.15 -0.02 -1.61
C ALA A 117 2.54 0.17 -3.08
N ARG A 118 3.84 0.19 -3.40
CA ARG A 118 4.34 0.24 -4.78
C ARG A 118 3.87 -0.97 -5.58
N ILE A 119 3.98 -2.18 -5.02
CA ILE A 119 3.53 -3.42 -5.66
C ILE A 119 2.01 -3.39 -5.87
N LEU A 120 1.25 -2.97 -4.86
CA LEU A 120 -0.22 -2.82 -4.97
C LEU A 120 -0.63 -1.85 -6.08
N LEU A 121 0.04 -0.69 -6.18
CA LEU A 121 -0.20 0.27 -7.25
C LEU A 121 0.22 -0.28 -8.62
N SER A 122 1.33 -1.00 -8.69
CA SER A 122 1.82 -1.62 -9.92
C SER A 122 0.89 -2.70 -10.45
N ASP A 123 0.33 -3.53 -9.58
CA ASP A 123 -0.66 -4.55 -9.94
C ASP A 123 -1.98 -3.90 -10.40
N ALA A 124 -2.41 -2.84 -9.70
CA ALA A 124 -3.65 -2.13 -9.99
C ALA A 124 -3.58 -1.24 -11.24
N VAL A 125 -2.38 -0.88 -11.75
CA VAL A 125 -2.26 0.08 -12.86
C VAL A 125 -2.97 -0.38 -14.14
N SER A 126 -3.06 -1.69 -14.36
CA SER A 126 -3.76 -2.30 -15.48
C SER A 126 -5.29 -2.40 -15.28
N ASN A 127 -5.77 -2.17 -14.06
CA ASN A 127 -7.18 -2.32 -13.67
C ASN A 127 -7.67 -1.06 -12.94
N ARG A 128 -8.33 -0.17 -13.69
CA ARG A 128 -8.82 1.12 -13.18
C ARG A 128 -9.73 0.99 -11.95
N SER A 129 -10.60 -0.02 -11.89
CA SER A 129 -11.51 -0.19 -10.75
C SER A 129 -10.79 -0.56 -9.44
N ARG A 130 -9.55 -1.07 -9.53
CA ARG A 130 -8.68 -1.32 -8.38
C ARG A 130 -7.77 -0.15 -8.06
N LEU A 131 -7.33 0.59 -9.08
CA LEU A 131 -6.43 1.73 -8.91
C LEU A 131 -7.12 2.92 -8.20
N GLU A 132 -8.35 3.24 -8.59
CA GLU A 132 -9.09 4.40 -8.04
C GLU A 132 -9.23 4.37 -6.51
N PRO A 133 -9.67 3.26 -5.87
CA PRO A 133 -9.71 3.15 -4.41
C PRO A 133 -8.35 3.33 -3.74
N LEU A 134 -7.27 2.76 -4.29
CA LEU A 134 -5.92 2.90 -3.74
C LEU A 134 -5.47 4.37 -3.77
N LEU A 135 -5.71 5.07 -4.87
CA LEU A 135 -5.42 6.50 -4.98
C LEU A 135 -6.28 7.32 -4.00
N GLY A 136 -7.57 6.99 -3.87
CA GLY A 136 -8.50 7.60 -2.91
C GLY A 136 -8.02 7.48 -1.45
N ASN A 137 -7.44 6.33 -1.11
CA ASN A 137 -6.83 6.05 0.20
C ASN A 137 -5.42 6.67 0.35
N GLY A 138 -4.94 7.43 -0.63
CA GLY A 138 -3.70 8.19 -0.52
C GLY A 138 -2.42 7.38 -0.75
N TYR A 139 -2.50 6.21 -1.38
CA TYR A 139 -1.31 5.40 -1.73
C TYR A 139 -0.33 6.14 -2.64
N LEU A 140 -0.79 7.15 -3.39
CA LEU A 140 0.09 8.02 -4.16
C LEU A 140 1.12 8.78 -3.28
N GLY A 141 0.86 8.91 -1.98
CA GLY A 141 1.77 9.56 -1.03
C GLY A 141 3.14 8.91 -0.93
N ILE A 142 3.27 7.62 -1.28
CA ILE A 142 4.57 6.92 -1.32
C ILE A 142 5.54 7.54 -2.33
N ALA A 143 5.04 8.34 -3.29
CA ALA A 143 5.87 9.12 -4.18
C ALA A 143 6.87 10.01 -3.43
N HIS A 144 6.50 10.53 -2.25
CA HIS A 144 7.41 11.28 -1.40
C HIS A 144 8.60 10.42 -0.97
N TYR A 145 8.34 9.24 -0.40
CA TYR A 145 9.39 8.30 0.01
C TYR A 145 10.33 7.97 -1.15
N PHE A 146 9.79 7.55 -2.30
CA PHE A 146 10.61 7.18 -3.46
C PHE A 146 11.36 8.37 -4.07
N SER A 147 10.82 9.60 -3.98
CA SER A 147 11.52 10.79 -4.45
C SER A 147 12.72 11.17 -3.58
N MET A 148 12.74 10.79 -2.31
CA MET A 148 13.80 11.10 -1.34
C MET A 148 14.94 10.07 -1.29
N LEU A 149 14.78 8.94 -1.99
CA LEU A 149 15.83 7.91 -2.04
C LEU A 149 17.02 8.38 -2.89
N ASN A 150 18.24 8.16 -2.36
CA ASN A 150 19.49 8.48 -3.05
C ASN A 150 19.98 7.34 -3.97
N TYR A 151 19.28 6.21 -4.01
CA TYR A 151 19.69 5.03 -4.77
C TYR A 151 18.90 4.92 -6.08
N GLN A 152 19.61 4.75 -7.20
CA GLN A 152 19.02 4.56 -8.53
C GLN A 152 18.34 3.19 -8.73
N SER A 153 18.41 2.29 -7.74
CA SER A 153 18.02 0.89 -7.88
C SER A 153 16.51 0.66 -8.07
N PHE A 154 15.66 1.65 -7.76
CA PHE A 154 14.22 1.54 -7.90
C PHE A 154 13.70 2.62 -8.84
N ASP A 155 13.76 2.38 -10.16
CA ASP A 155 13.13 3.25 -11.14
C ASP A 155 11.59 3.11 -11.05
N THR A 156 11.00 3.88 -10.14
CA THR A 156 9.55 3.93 -9.90
C THR A 156 8.86 5.01 -10.73
N ALA A 157 9.62 5.86 -11.42
CA ALA A 157 9.06 6.92 -12.25
C ALA A 157 8.15 6.41 -13.38
N PRO A 158 8.42 5.27 -14.06
CA PRO A 158 7.51 4.70 -15.05
C PRO A 158 6.12 4.36 -14.49
N LEU A 159 6.07 3.79 -13.27
CA LEU A 159 4.81 3.49 -12.59
C LEU A 159 4.01 4.77 -12.34
N PHE A 160 4.63 5.79 -11.75
CA PHE A 160 3.94 7.05 -11.48
C PHE A 160 3.53 7.77 -12.76
N ARG A 161 4.35 7.71 -13.81
CA ARG A 161 3.99 8.27 -15.12
C ARG A 161 2.73 7.61 -15.68
N GLU A 162 2.62 6.30 -15.59
CA GLU A 162 1.45 5.57 -16.05
C GLU A 162 0.22 5.89 -15.21
N ILE A 163 0.35 5.93 -13.88
CA ILE A 163 -0.74 6.35 -12.98
C ILE A 163 -1.23 7.77 -13.35
N LEU A 164 -0.34 8.74 -13.53
CA LEU A 164 -0.71 10.12 -13.86
C LEU A 164 -1.19 10.30 -15.31
N ARG A 165 -0.91 9.36 -16.21
CA ARG A 165 -1.50 9.29 -17.54
C ARG A 165 -2.97 8.88 -17.46
N LEU A 166 -3.28 7.90 -16.61
CA LEU A 166 -4.65 7.41 -16.37
C LEU A 166 -5.47 8.38 -15.50
N HIS A 167 -4.82 9.02 -14.53
CA HIS A 167 -5.44 9.85 -13.49
C HIS A 167 -4.77 11.25 -13.39
N PRO A 168 -4.90 12.09 -14.43
CA PRO A 168 -4.22 13.38 -14.52
C PRO A 168 -4.61 14.38 -13.42
N GLU A 169 -5.77 14.22 -12.78
CA GLU A 169 -6.23 15.02 -11.65
C GLU A 169 -5.27 14.94 -10.43
N TRP A 170 -4.46 13.89 -10.34
CA TRP A 170 -3.49 13.69 -9.27
C TRP A 170 -2.12 14.34 -9.51
N LYS A 171 -1.86 14.88 -10.71
CA LYS A 171 -0.57 15.51 -11.06
C LYS A 171 -0.14 16.58 -10.07
N GLY A 172 -1.08 17.43 -9.63
CA GLY A 172 -0.80 18.50 -8.68
C GLY A 172 -0.44 17.99 -7.28
N LYS A 173 -1.01 16.86 -6.83
CA LYS A 173 -0.63 16.23 -5.55
C LYS A 173 0.72 15.52 -5.67
N PHE A 174 0.92 14.77 -6.76
CA PHE A 174 2.19 14.11 -7.03
C PHE A 174 3.36 15.11 -7.04
N LYS A 175 3.22 16.22 -7.78
CA LYS A 175 4.23 17.28 -7.82
C LYS A 175 4.64 17.73 -6.40
N LYS A 176 3.66 18.03 -5.54
CA LYS A 176 3.91 18.42 -4.14
C LYS A 176 4.66 17.34 -3.34
N PHE A 177 4.31 16.07 -3.50
CA PHE A 177 5.01 14.99 -2.79
C PHE A 177 6.48 14.87 -3.18
N THR A 178 6.81 15.23 -4.41
CA THR A 178 8.13 15.02 -5.01
C THR A 178 8.99 16.29 -5.09
N GLU A 179 8.47 17.46 -4.72
CA GLU A 179 9.13 18.75 -5.00
C GLU A 179 10.45 18.92 -4.24
N GLU A 180 10.57 18.32 -3.07
CA GLU A 180 11.75 18.37 -2.21
C GLU A 180 12.81 17.31 -2.55
N GLY A 181 12.50 16.38 -3.46
CA GLY A 181 13.43 15.30 -3.82
C GLY A 181 14.64 15.79 -4.63
N PRO A 182 15.80 15.12 -4.54
CA PRO A 182 16.98 15.47 -5.32
C PRO A 182 16.74 15.35 -6.84
N ALA A 183 17.24 16.32 -7.62
CA ALA A 183 17.02 16.40 -9.07
C ALA A 183 17.55 15.21 -9.89
N HIS A 184 18.49 14.42 -9.33
CA HIS A 184 19.00 13.21 -9.98
C HIS A 184 18.14 11.96 -9.72
N ASN A 185 17.16 12.04 -8.81
CA ASN A 185 16.19 10.97 -8.58
C ASN A 185 15.11 11.02 -9.69
N PRO A 186 14.88 9.94 -10.45
CA PRO A 186 13.92 9.94 -11.56
C PRO A 186 12.48 10.32 -11.16
N THR A 187 12.03 9.89 -9.98
CA THR A 187 10.69 10.17 -9.46
C THR A 187 10.56 11.65 -9.07
N ALA A 188 11.57 12.20 -8.40
CA ALA A 188 11.64 13.63 -8.08
C ALA A 188 11.68 14.49 -9.34
N ALA A 189 12.60 14.18 -10.26
CA ALA A 189 12.77 14.88 -11.53
C ALA A 189 11.47 14.86 -12.36
N TYR A 190 10.78 13.73 -12.40
CA TYR A 190 9.49 13.64 -13.09
C TYR A 190 8.46 14.59 -12.48
N GLY A 191 8.29 14.59 -11.16
CA GLY A 191 7.33 15.45 -10.48
C GLY A 191 7.65 16.94 -10.63
N GLN A 192 8.92 17.32 -10.55
CA GLN A 192 9.41 18.69 -10.77
C GLN A 192 9.18 19.16 -12.21
N SER A 193 9.25 18.25 -13.19
CA SER A 193 8.98 18.55 -14.61
C SER A 193 7.50 18.82 -14.92
N LEU A 194 6.58 18.45 -14.02
CA LEU A 194 5.15 18.68 -14.22
C LEU A 194 4.85 20.18 -14.20
N PRO A 195 4.02 20.68 -15.13
CA PRO A 195 3.64 22.08 -15.13
C PRO A 195 2.91 22.41 -13.83
N ASP A 196 3.13 23.62 -13.31
CA ASP A 196 2.27 24.13 -12.25
C ASP A 196 0.82 24.12 -12.72
N LYS A 197 -0.11 23.96 -11.77
CA LYS A 197 -1.51 24.24 -12.07
C LYS A 197 -1.54 25.67 -12.58
N SER A 198 -1.69 25.83 -13.89
CA SER A 198 -1.90 27.14 -14.47
C SER A 198 -3.09 27.72 -13.72
N THR A 199 -2.87 28.80 -12.99
CA THR A 199 -3.90 29.75 -12.58
C THR A 199 -4.45 30.35 -13.87
N ARG A 200 -5.08 29.55 -14.72
CA ARG A 200 -5.97 30.08 -15.73
C ARG A 200 -7.02 30.83 -14.91
N PRO A 201 -7.16 32.15 -15.07
CA PRO A 201 -8.36 32.83 -14.60
C PRO A 201 -9.52 32.00 -15.12
N LYS A 202 -10.52 31.70 -14.29
CA LYS A 202 -11.77 31.10 -14.75
C LYS A 202 -12.18 31.89 -15.99
N ARG A 203 -12.01 31.32 -17.18
CA ARG A 203 -12.62 31.89 -18.38
C ARG A 203 -14.10 31.69 -18.10
N ASN A 204 -14.75 32.76 -17.67
CA ASN A 204 -16.21 32.82 -17.68
C ASN A 204 -16.58 32.52 -19.12
N TYR A 205 -17.11 31.32 -19.37
CA TYR A 205 -17.80 31.08 -20.62
C TYR A 205 -19.00 32.00 -20.55
N VAL A 206 -18.98 33.08 -21.33
CA VAL A 206 -20.21 33.78 -21.68
C VAL A 206 -20.96 32.78 -22.53
N VAL A 207 -21.97 32.15 -21.96
CA VAL A 207 -22.97 31.43 -22.73
C VAL A 207 -23.69 32.52 -23.51
N PHE A 208 -23.37 32.64 -24.79
CA PHE A 208 -24.22 33.39 -25.72
C PHE A 208 -25.41 32.46 -26.00
N ASP A 209 -26.55 32.75 -25.36
CA ASP A 209 -27.85 32.30 -25.87
C ASP A 209 -28.10 33.07 -27.16
N GLU A 210 -27.55 32.59 -28.27
CA GLU A 210 -28.05 32.90 -29.62
C GLU A 210 -29.19 31.92 -29.92
N ASP A 211 -30.35 32.09 -29.28
CA ASP A 211 -31.61 31.46 -29.69
C ASP A 211 -32.81 32.20 -29.06
N ALA A 212 -32.88 33.52 -29.27
CA ALA A 212 -34.06 34.30 -28.95
C ALA A 212 -34.37 35.38 -30.02
N THR A 213 -34.29 35.00 -31.29
CA THR A 213 -35.01 35.67 -32.38
C THR A 213 -35.12 34.68 -33.54
N ASP A 214 -36.25 33.98 -33.60
CA ASP A 214 -37.14 33.97 -34.77
C ASP A 214 -38.22 32.88 -34.62
N LEU A 215 -39.39 33.30 -34.11
CA LEU A 215 -40.77 33.03 -34.57
C LEU A 215 -41.80 33.24 -33.45
#